data_AF-A0A3D4TH12-F1
#
_entry.id   AF-A0A3D4TH12-F1
#
_cell.length_a   1.000
_cell.length_b   1.000
_cell.length_c   1.000
_cell.angle_alpha   90.00
_cell.angle_beta   90.00
_cell.angle_gamma   90.00
#
_symmetry.space_group_name_H-M   'P 1'
#
loop_
_entity.id
_entity.type
_entity.pdbx_description
1 polymer ?
#
loop_
_entity_poly.entity_id
_entity_poly.type
_entity_poly.pdbx_seq_one_letter_code
_entity_poly.pdbx_strand_id
1 'polypeptide(L)' 'AKKIVADAKARGADIPLPVDVVTAKQFMPDAVAEVKAVDAVAEDDLILDIGP' A
#
# COMPACT_ATOMS: atom_id res chain seq x y z
N ALA A 1 -13.48 2.17 -4.29
CA ALA A 1 -12.17 2.33 -4.96
C ALA A 1 -12.28 2.39 -6.49
N LYS A 2 -12.61 1.30 -7.21
CA LYS A 2 -12.57 1.25 -8.69
C LYS A 2 -13.31 2.39 -9.42
N LYS A 3 -14.48 2.80 -8.90
CA LYS A 3 -15.25 3.93 -9.45
C LYS A 3 -14.50 5.26 -9.39
N ILE A 4 -13.79 5.52 -8.28
CA ILE A 4 -13.03 6.76 -8.08
C ILE A 4 -11.85 6.85 -9.05
N VAL A 5 -11.16 5.72 -9.28
CA VAL A 5 -10.07 5.64 -10.26
C VAL A 5 -10.59 5.89 -11.68
N ALA A 6 -11.74 5.32 -12.03
CA ALA A 6 -12.37 5.54 -13.33
C ALA A 6 -12.78 7.02 -13.52
N ASP A 7 -13.37 7.63 -12.49
CA ASP A 7 -13.79 9.03 -12.53
C ASP A 7 -12.59 9.99 -12.64
N ALA A 8 -11.48 9.71 -11.93
CA ALA A 8 -10.25 10.49 -12.05
C ALA A 8 -9.66 10.38 -13.47
N LYS A 9 -9.56 9.16 -14.00
CA LYS A 9 -9.06 8.91 -15.36
C LYS A 9 -9.92 9.60 -16.42
N ALA A 10 -11.24 9.57 -16.27
CA ALA A 10 -12.17 10.27 -17.17
C ALA A 10 -11.97 11.80 -17.16
N ARG A 11 -11.44 12.34 -16.06
CA ARG A 11 -11.10 13.77 -15.91
C ARG A 11 -9.65 14.09 -16.30
N GLY A 12 -8.92 13.12 -16.86
CA GLY A 12 -7.51 13.29 -17.25
C GLY A 12 -6.53 13.32 -16.06
N ALA A 13 -6.97 12.91 -14.87
CA ALA A 13 -6.14 12.79 -13.69
C ALA A 13 -5.76 11.33 -13.43
N ASP A 14 -4.54 11.11 -12.95
CA ASP A 14 -4.09 9.80 -12.48
C ASP A 14 -4.08 9.75 -10.95
N ILE A 15 -4.41 8.59 -10.38
CA ILE A 15 -4.32 8.35 -8.95
C ILE A 15 -3.12 7.42 -8.75
N PRO A 16 -1.95 7.95 -8.36
CA PRO A 16 -0.80 7.11 -8.10
C PRO A 16 -1.12 6.18 -6.92
N LEU A 17 -0.83 4.90 -7.10
CA LEU A 17 -0.87 3.89 -6.04
C LEU A 17 0.57 3.48 -5.71
N PRO A 18 0.87 3.20 -4.44
CA PRO A 18 2.19 2.73 -4.05
C PRO A 18 2.51 1.39 -4.72
N VAL A 19 3.76 1.24 -5.15
CA VAL A 19 4.28 -0.02 -5.70
C VAL A 19 4.93 -0.87 -4.62
N ASP A 20 5.24 -0.27 -3.48
CA ASP A 20 5.89 -0.86 -2.33
C ASP A 20 5.36 -0.25 -1.02
N VAL A 21 5.47 -1.04 0.05
CA VAL A 21 4.83 -0.79 1.34
C VAL A 21 5.72 -1.25 2.48
N VAL A 22 5.62 -0.58 3.62
CA VAL A 22 6.21 -1.01 4.88
C VAL A 22 5.19 -1.85 5.62
N THR A 23 5.57 -3.08 5.98
CA THR A 23 4.71 -4.09 6.60
C THR A 23 5.23 -4.55 7.95
N ALA A 24 4.34 -5.01 8.82
CA ALA A 24 4.67 -5.71 10.07
C ALA A 24 3.59 -6.74 10.41
N LYS A 25 3.90 -7.71 11.29
CA LYS A 25 2.93 -8.72 11.77
C LYS A 25 2.00 -8.22 12.86
N GLN A 26 2.35 -7.11 13.51
CA GLN A 26 1.62 -6.56 14.65
C GLN A 26 1.68 -5.03 14.62
N PHE A 27 0.63 -4.37 15.09
CA PHE A 27 0.60 -2.92 15.23
C PHE A 27 1.19 -2.50 16.58
N MET A 28 2.53 -2.45 16.66
CA MET A 28 3.28 -2.04 17.86
C MET A 28 4.51 -1.19 17.47
N PRO A 29 4.98 -0.29 18.33
CA PRO A 29 6.15 0.56 18.03
C PRO A 29 7.45 -0.19 17.78
N ASP A 30 7.58 -1.39 18.34
CA ASP A 30 8.76 -2.26 18.30
C ASP A 30 8.59 -3.46 17.35
N ALA A 31 7.48 -3.52 16.61
CA ALA A 31 7.25 -4.56 15.62
C ALA A 31 8.32 -4.47 14.50
N VAL A 32 8.81 -5.63 14.07
CA VAL A 32 9.79 -5.69 12.97
C VAL A 32 9.13 -5.22 11.69
N ALA A 33 9.67 -4.13 11.13
CA ALA A 33 9.20 -3.55 9.88
C ALA A 33 9.98 -4.12 8.68
N GLU A 34 9.25 -4.46 7.62
CA GLU A 34 9.81 -4.97 6.37
C GLU A 34 9.24 -4.19 5.18
N VAL A 35 10.11 -3.75 4.27
CA VAL A 35 9.69 -3.14 2.99
C VAL A 35 9.43 -4.25 1.98
N LYS A 36 8.26 -4.23 1.34
CA LYS A 36 7.82 -5.24 0.36
C LYS A 36 7.18 -4.56 -0.84
N ALA A 37 7.30 -5.17 -2.02
CA ALA A 37 6.44 -4.82 -3.14
C ALA A 37 4.98 -5.11 -2.78
N VAL A 38 4.05 -4.29 -3.30
CA VAL A 38 2.62 -4.38 -2.96
C VAL A 38 1.99 -5.73 -3.34
N ASP A 39 2.57 -6.41 -4.34
CA ASP A 39 2.16 -7.75 -4.80
C ASP A 39 2.84 -8.90 -4.02
N ALA A 40 3.80 -8.58 -3.14
CA ALA A 40 4.55 -9.55 -2.32
C ALA A 40 4.14 -9.51 -0.83
N VAL A 41 3.08 -8.78 -0.49
CA VAL A 41 2.54 -8.71 0.89
C VAL A 41 1.91 -10.05 1.27
N ALA A 42 2.32 -10.61 2.40
CA ALA A 42 1.75 -11.87 2.89
C ALA A 42 0.33 -11.67 3.47
N GLU A 43 -0.46 -12.74 3.54
CA GLU A 43 -1.84 -12.67 4.04
C GLU A 43 -1.96 -12.16 5.49
N ASP A 44 -0.92 -12.38 6.30
CA ASP A 44 -0.83 -12.00 7.70
C ASP A 44 -0.01 -10.72 7.95
N ASP A 45 0.39 -10.01 6.89
CA ASP A 45 1.05 -8.70 7.00
C ASP A 45 0.04 -7.57 7.18
N LEU A 46 0.39 -6.61 8.02
CA LEU A 46 -0.28 -5.32 8.14
C LEU A 46 0.54 -4.27 7.40
N ILE A 47 -0.06 -3.58 6.42
CA ILE A 47 0.55 -2.42 5.75
C ILE A 47 0.42 -1.20 6.67
N LEU A 48 1.54 -0.64 7.10
CA LEU A 48 1.58 0.46 8.07
C LEU A 48 2.02 1.80 7.46
N ASP A 49 2.75 1.76 6.35
CA ASP A 49 3.15 2.95 5.59
C ASP A 49 3.45 2.61 4.13
N ILE A 50 3.62 3.63 3.30
CA ILE A 50 4.18 3.51 1.96
C ILE A 50 5.69 3.29 2.05
N GLY A 51 6.24 2.50 1.12
CA GLY A 51 7.69 2.34 1.01
C GLY A 51 8.36 3.52 0.27
N PRO A 52 9.71 3.52 0.20
CA PRO A 52 10.53 4.59 -0.37
C PRO A 52 10.45 4.76 -1.89
#